data_AF-A0A7X5IQI0-F1
#
_entry.id   AF-A0A7X5IQI0-F1
#
_cell.length_a   1.000
_cell.length_b   1.000
_cell.length_c   1.000
_cell.angle_alpha   90.00
_cell.angle_beta   90.00
_cell.angle_gamma   90.00
#
_symmetry.space_group_name_H-M   'P 1'
#
loop_
_entity.id
_entity.type
_entity.pdbx_description
1 polymer ?
#
loop_
_entity_poly.entity_id
_entity_poly.type
_entity_poly.pdbx_seq_one_letter_code
_entity_poly.pdbx_strand_id
1 'polypeptide(L)'
;MEKITYGELKALFLQHEGTRPEKHLTGCIVFTENSFEKPYPLESRSYVVSSDNKAYRSCMGGYSIFAHNLDGSDPHIRLEAYMAEERGGKDSWRVEYCYLM
;
A
#
# COMPACT_ATOMS: atom_id res chain seq x y z
N MET A 1 1.48 10.34 -13.55
CA MET A 1 1.41 10.31 -12.08
C MET A 1 2.79 10.55 -11.52
N GLU A 2 2.89 11.38 -10.48
CA GLU A 2 4.15 11.61 -9.77
C GLU A 2 4.53 10.37 -8.98
N LYS A 3 5.79 9.92 -9.11
CA LYS A 3 6.32 8.81 -8.34
C LYS A 3 6.80 9.34 -6.99
N ILE A 4 6.27 8.77 -5.92
CA ILE A 4 6.62 9.10 -4.55
C ILE A 4 7.10 7.85 -3.82
N THR A 5 7.80 8.03 -2.71
CA THR A 5 8.18 6.95 -1.79
C THR A 5 6.96 6.45 -1.01
N TYR A 6 7.07 5.25 -0.43
CA TYR A 6 6.04 4.75 0.47
C TYR A 6 5.84 5.65 1.71
N GLY A 7 6.93 6.21 2.24
CA GLY A 7 6.87 7.13 3.37
C GLY A 7 6.06 8.38 3.05
N GLU A 8 6.22 8.95 1.85
CA GLU A 8 5.43 10.10 1.38
C GLU A 8 3.96 9.72 1.18
N LEU A 9 3.66 8.58 0.55
CA LEU A 9 2.27 8.11 0.39
C LEU A 9 1.59 7.94 1.77
N LYS A 10 2.30 7.30 2.72
CA LYS A 10 1.81 7.09 4.09
C LYS A 10 1.58 8.41 4.81
N ALA A 11 2.48 9.38 4.67
CA ALA A 11 2.32 10.72 5.25
C ALA A 11 1.09 11.44 4.68
N LEU A 12 0.89 11.38 3.36
CA LEU A 12 -0.28 11.95 2.69
C LEU A 12 -1.59 11.33 3.20
N PHE A 13 -1.64 10.00 3.33
CA PHE A 13 -2.80 9.31 3.87
C PHE A 13 -3.08 9.68 5.33
N LEU A 14 -2.06 9.67 6.19
CA LEU A 14 -2.18 10.05 7.60
C LEU A 14 -2.66 11.50 7.77
N GLN A 15 -2.11 12.42 6.98
CA GLN A 15 -2.50 13.83 7.00
C GLN A 15 -3.95 13.99 6.56
N HIS A 16 -4.34 13.33 5.47
CA HIS A 16 -5.70 13.38 4.94
C HIS A 16 -6.72 12.84 5.94
N GLU A 17 -6.51 11.62 6.46
CA GLU A 17 -7.42 11.00 7.44
C GLU A 17 -7.46 11.75 8.78
N GLY A 18 -6.37 12.44 9.15
CA GLY A 18 -6.32 13.32 10.31
C GLY A 18 -7.36 14.45 10.26
N THR A 19 -7.79 14.87 9.06
CA THR A 19 -8.84 15.89 8.88
C THR A 19 -10.27 15.36 8.99
N ARG A 20 -10.45 14.04 9.17
CA ARG A 20 -11.75 13.34 9.17
C ARG A 20 -12.57 13.63 7.90
N PRO A 21 -12.03 13.31 6.72
CA PRO A 21 -12.66 13.62 5.45
C PRO A 21 -13.87 12.71 5.18
N GLU A 22 -14.81 13.18 4.36
CA GLU A 22 -15.92 12.34 3.87
C GLU A 22 -15.48 11.35 2.78
N LYS A 23 -14.41 11.68 2.05
CA LYS A 23 -13.84 10.87 0.97
C LYS A 23 -12.42 10.48 1.30
N HIS A 24 -12.08 9.22 1.05
CA HIS A 24 -10.74 8.67 1.27
C HIS A 24 -9.90 8.78 -0.01
N LEU A 25 -8.59 8.93 0.17
CA LEU A 25 -7.64 8.88 -0.94
C LEU A 25 -7.43 7.44 -1.39
N THR A 26 -7.05 7.29 -2.65
CA THR A 26 -6.59 6.04 -3.23
C THR A 26 -5.17 6.23 -3.75
N GLY A 27 -4.33 5.24 -3.52
CA GLY A 27 -2.98 5.20 -4.04
C GLY A 27 -2.64 3.80 -4.53
N CYS A 28 -1.53 3.69 -5.22
CA CYS A 28 -0.98 2.43 -5.67
C CYS A 28 0.43 2.27 -5.13
N ILE A 29 0.74 1.07 -4.63
CA ILE A 29 2.05 0.66 -4.17
C ILE A 29 2.60 -0.34 -5.19
N VAL A 30 3.74 -0.01 -5.80
CA VAL A 30 4.40 -0.87 -6.79
C VAL A 30 5.59 -1.55 -6.14
N PHE A 31 5.59 -2.88 -6.13
CA PHE A 31 6.69 -3.68 -5.57
C PHE A 31 7.76 -3.98 -6.60
N THR A 32 9.01 -4.11 -6.15
CA THR A 32 10.13 -4.51 -7.01
C THR A 32 9.94 -5.95 -7.54
N GLU A 33 10.50 -6.27 -8.70
CA GLU A 33 10.39 -7.62 -9.28
C GLU A 33 11.07 -8.69 -8.42
N ASN A 34 12.15 -8.33 -7.71
CA ASN A 34 12.86 -9.23 -6.80
C ASN A 34 12.15 -9.48 -5.47
N SER A 35 10.95 -8.91 -5.27
CA SER A 35 10.11 -9.21 -4.10
C SER A 35 9.46 -10.59 -4.17
N PHE A 36 9.48 -11.24 -5.33
CA PHE A 36 8.73 -12.46 -5.60
C PHE A 36 9.65 -13.60 -6.08
N GLU A 37 9.24 -14.85 -5.84
CA GLU A 37 10.00 -16.04 -6.27
C GLU A 37 10.08 -16.19 -7.80
N LYS A 38 9.13 -15.59 -8.51
CA LYS A 38 9.05 -15.58 -9.98
C LYS A 38 8.72 -14.17 -10.48
N PRO A 39 9.13 -13.81 -11.70
CA PRO A 39 8.76 -12.51 -12.26
C PRO A 39 7.24 -12.39 -12.40
N TYR A 40 6.71 -11.29 -11.90
CA TYR A 40 5.31 -10.91 -12.07
C TYR A 40 5.21 -9.66 -12.97
N PRO A 41 4.19 -9.59 -13.84
CA PRO A 41 3.88 -8.36 -14.58
C PRO A 41 3.69 -7.16 -13.65
N LEU A 42 3.90 -5.96 -14.20
CA LEU A 42 3.77 -4.70 -13.45
C LEU A 42 2.42 -4.60 -12.73
N GLU A 43 1.32 -4.96 -13.39
CA GLU A 43 -0.04 -4.88 -12.84
C GLU A 43 -0.24 -5.86 -11.66
N SER A 44 0.29 -7.07 -11.77
CA SER A 44 0.18 -8.09 -10.72
C SER A 44 0.98 -7.73 -9.45
N ARG A 45 2.06 -6.95 -9.59
CA ARG A 45 2.90 -6.45 -8.48
C ARG A 45 2.54 -5.02 -8.03
N SER A 46 1.43 -4.47 -8.52
CA SER A 46 0.96 -3.13 -8.19
C SER A 46 -0.37 -3.22 -7.44
N TYR A 47 -0.38 -2.73 -6.21
CA TYR A 47 -1.50 -2.89 -5.28
C TYR A 47 -2.18 -1.55 -4.98
N VAL A 48 -3.48 -1.50 -5.25
CA VAL A 48 -4.35 -0.37 -4.92
C VAL A 48 -4.70 -0.41 -3.44
N VAL A 49 -4.47 0.71 -2.78
CA VAL A 49 -4.67 0.90 -1.34
C VAL A 49 -5.46 2.17 -1.09
N SER A 50 -6.41 2.13 -0.14
CA SER A 50 -7.15 3.30 0.31
C SER A 50 -6.57 3.86 1.61
N SER A 51 -6.65 5.17 1.79
CA SER A 51 -6.39 5.83 3.07
C SER A 51 -7.41 5.43 4.16
N ASP A 52 -8.55 4.83 3.81
CA ASP A 52 -9.51 4.29 4.78
C ASP A 52 -8.97 3.10 5.59
N ASN A 53 -7.81 2.57 5.20
CA ASN A 53 -7.16 1.51 5.96
C ASN A 53 -6.82 1.94 7.39
N LYS A 54 -6.99 1.01 8.34
CA LYS A 54 -6.73 1.25 9.77
C LYS A 54 -5.32 1.78 10.04
N ALA A 55 -4.34 1.39 9.22
CA ALA A 55 -2.97 1.86 9.33
C ALA A 55 -2.81 3.39 9.20
N TYR A 56 -3.77 4.07 8.56
CA TYR A 56 -3.70 5.50 8.27
C TYR A 56 -4.72 6.33 9.06
N ARG A 57 -5.55 5.68 9.88
CA ARG A 57 -6.62 6.34 10.65
C ARG A 57 -6.31 6.27 12.14
N SER A 58 -6.38 7.43 12.81
CA SER A 58 -6.22 7.48 14.27
C SER A 58 -7.37 6.80 15.00
N CYS A 59 -7.11 6.30 16.22
CA CYS A 59 -8.11 5.66 17.09
C CYS A 59 -8.77 4.39 16.55
N MET A 60 -8.20 3.77 15.52
CA MET A 60 -8.66 2.47 15.04
C MET A 60 -8.09 1.35 15.91
N GLY A 61 -8.96 0.41 16.33
CA GLY A 61 -8.51 -0.82 16.95
C GLY A 61 -7.75 -1.70 15.95
N GLY A 62 -6.47 -1.93 16.23
CA GLY A 62 -5.58 -2.78 15.44
C GLY A 62 -4.86 -2.04 14.31
N TYR A 63 -4.28 -2.82 13.40
CA TYR A 63 -3.51 -2.32 12.26
C TYR A 63 -3.74 -3.24 11.06
N SER A 64 -4.03 -2.66 9.91
CA SER A 64 -4.26 -3.41 8.67
C SER A 64 -4.11 -2.49 7.46
N ILE A 65 -3.52 -3.02 6.40
CA ILE A 65 -3.47 -2.43 5.07
C ILE A 65 -4.06 -3.48 4.11
N PHE A 66 -5.36 -3.37 3.86
CA PHE A 66 -6.03 -4.14 2.84
C PHE A 66 -5.79 -3.52 1.47
N ALA A 67 -5.44 -4.36 0.51
CA ALA A 67 -5.19 -3.97 -0.87
C ALA A 67 -5.62 -5.05 -1.86
N HIS A 68 -5.69 -4.69 -3.13
CA HIS A 68 -5.90 -5.60 -4.24
C HIS A 68 -4.96 -5.20 -5.38
N ASN A 69 -4.48 -6.16 -6.16
CA ASN A 69 -3.63 -5.84 -7.30
C ASN A 69 -4.43 -5.32 -8.50
N LEU A 70 -3.75 -4.62 -9.41
CA LEU A 70 -4.39 -3.95 -10.56
C LEU A 70 -5.00 -4.93 -11.56
N ASP A 71 -4.43 -6.13 -11.70
CA ASP A 71 -4.95 -7.15 -12.63
C ASP A 71 -6.07 -8.01 -12.03
N GLY A 72 -6.38 -7.83 -10.73
CA GLY A 72 -7.44 -8.53 -10.01
C GLY A 72 -7.15 -9.99 -9.70
N SER A 73 -5.92 -10.48 -9.93
CA SER A 73 -5.53 -11.87 -9.65
C SER A 73 -5.32 -12.16 -8.16
N ASP A 74 -5.09 -11.12 -7.35
CA ASP A 74 -4.91 -11.20 -5.89
C ASP A 74 -5.81 -10.18 -5.18
N PRO A 75 -7.12 -10.46 -5.11
CA PRO A 75 -8.07 -9.58 -4.48
C PRO A 75 -8.02 -9.74 -2.95
N HIS A 76 -7.84 -8.62 -2.26
CA HIS A 76 -8.12 -8.47 -0.82
C HIS A 76 -7.10 -9.11 0.14
N ILE A 77 -5.83 -8.73 0.01
CA ILE A 77 -4.75 -9.20 0.88
C ILE A 77 -4.49 -8.27 2.07
N ARG A 78 -3.91 -8.84 3.13
CA ARG A 78 -3.31 -8.12 4.27
C ARG A 78 -1.89 -7.69 3.91
N LEU A 79 -1.79 -6.64 3.09
CA LEU A 79 -0.54 -6.21 2.48
C LEU A 79 0.52 -5.86 3.53
N GLU A 80 0.12 -5.37 4.71
CA GLU A 80 1.07 -5.01 5.78
C GLU A 80 1.93 -6.19 6.24
N ALA A 81 1.46 -7.43 6.10
CA ALA A 81 2.18 -8.63 6.49
C ALA A 81 3.30 -9.00 5.49
N TYR A 82 3.24 -8.47 4.26
CA TYR A 82 4.18 -8.77 3.18
C TYR A 82 5.13 -7.62 2.89
N MET A 83 4.87 -6.42 3.38
CA MET A 83 5.73 -5.27 3.10
C MET A 83 6.91 -5.20 4.08
N ALA A 84 8.11 -5.03 3.55
CA ALA A 84 9.32 -4.83 4.33
C ALA A 84 9.27 -3.51 5.14
N GLU A 85 8.60 -2.50 4.60
CA GLU A 85 8.36 -1.19 5.20
C GLU A 85 7.29 -1.24 6.31
N GLU A 86 6.67 -2.40 6.53
CA GLU A 86 5.61 -2.61 7.52
C GLU A 86 5.95 -3.79 8.45
N ARG A 87 5.16 -4.88 8.41
CA ARG A 87 5.28 -6.01 9.33
C ARG A 87 5.91 -7.24 8.70
N GLY A 88 6.24 -7.20 7.42
CA GLY A 88 6.88 -8.31 6.71
C GLY A 88 8.34 -8.52 7.09
N GLY A 89 9.03 -7.48 7.58
CA GLY A 89 10.45 -7.58 7.94
C GLY A 89 11.41 -7.49 6.74
N LYS A 90 12.71 -7.62 7.01
CA LYS A 90 13.80 -7.19 6.10
C LYS A 90 13.82 -7.90 4.74
N ASP A 91 13.38 -9.15 4.68
CA ASP A 91 13.46 -10.01 3.49
C ASP A 91 12.10 -10.17 2.77
N SER A 92 11.12 -9.34 3.16
CA SER A 92 9.79 -9.30 2.57
C SER A 92 9.70 -8.34 1.37
N TRP A 93 8.51 -8.17 0.80
CA TRP A 93 8.30 -7.39 -0.43
C TRP A 93 8.70 -5.94 -0.23
N ARG A 94 9.47 -5.41 -1.18
CA ARG A 94 10.05 -4.06 -1.12
C ARG A 94 9.34 -3.15 -2.09
N VAL A 95 9.00 -1.96 -1.63
CA VAL A 95 8.37 -0.96 -2.48
C VAL A 95 9.40 -0.37 -3.44
N GLU A 96 9.07 -0.38 -4.73
CA GLU A 96 9.85 0.30 -5.76
C GLU A 96 9.47 1.79 -5.81
N TYR A 97 8.17 2.07 -5.89
CA TYR A 97 7.59 3.41 -5.81
C TYR A 97 6.10 3.35 -5.52
N CYS A 98 5.51 4.49 -5.25
CA CYS A 98 4.08 4.70 -5.04
C CYS A 98 3.58 5.85 -5.92
N TYR A 99 2.26 5.97 -6.04
CA TYR A 99 1.61 7.15 -6.60
C TYR A 99 0.18 7.29 -6.07
N LEU A 100 -0.33 8.52 -6.02
CA LEU A 100 -1.75 8.80 -5.77
C LEU A 100 -2.58 8.64 -7.04
N MET A 101 -3.83 8.17 -6.90
CA MET A 101 -4.81 7.97 -7.97
C MET A 101 -5.90 9.05 -7.98
#